data_AF-A0A3M2ATL1-F1
#
_entry.id   AF-A0A3M2ATL1-F1
#
_cell.length_a   1.000
_cell.length_b   1.000
_cell.length_c   1.000
_cell.angle_alpha   90.00
_cell.angle_beta   90.00
_cell.angle_gamma   90.00
#
_symmetry.space_group_name_H-M   'P 1'
#
loop_
_entity.id
_entity.type
_entity.pdbx_description
1 polymer ?
#
loop_
_entity_poly.entity_id
_entity_poly.type
_entity_poly.pdbx_seq_one_letter_code
_entity_poly.pdbx_strand_id
1 'polypeptide(L)'
;MVKKLLGVFLLVVALTSQLRAKELELVKTFDPLTGIEVELPEGWSYNNTDYGLVFTDMKSFVVIKGYTTKDHTMLVKNLFKEMSYFSKGNVGHAYKKLKTGFAIYSEPLSYPYIYLDPNVQMFLFKLNVPKLYRAVHVVFPSGKFSLIVSLYLPEGAQVDKEGIVKILSSLSFLPLERRISWSYAKITEPENGMTAVLVPVPKGYNFSGRVVEQGTKRWFFYHISKGESMFSVDLIDIKTQGVGANFHSLLIVNGMSSVLHTPLCITSEESLSMFLTSLWKAQTGKEWKVLEMKTLPSEDELERAVMSDIPVLPNSHRVNLKGALIAESSNLKRIAHINLKGVVSFTPGIVASQSCFQNLTLFIAQFPKDNTPERHIGIFIGIHKNTRVNPSWSLYAMGRFIEENMRLNQMVREMTRESQEFNSWMSKTWTNLL
;
A
#
# COMPACT_ATOMS: atom_id res chain seq x y z
N MET A 1 24.56 10.32 9.14
CA MET A 1 24.17 10.96 7.87
C MET A 1 23.07 10.19 7.07
N VAL A 2 22.55 9.05 7.56
CA VAL A 2 21.76 8.06 6.77
C VAL A 2 20.24 8.02 7.08
N LYS A 3 19.72 8.83 8.01
CA LYS A 3 18.28 8.82 8.38
C LYS A 3 17.32 9.48 7.38
N LYS A 4 17.83 10.15 6.34
CA LYS A 4 17.08 11.18 5.60
C LYS A 4 15.90 10.70 4.75
N LEU A 5 15.73 9.42 4.47
CA LEU A 5 14.73 8.96 3.48
C LEU A 5 13.90 7.73 3.89
N LEU A 6 14.07 7.09 5.05
CA LEU A 6 13.37 5.81 5.31
C LEU A 6 11.88 5.95 5.71
N GLY A 7 11.49 7.01 6.42
CA GLY A 7 10.14 7.11 7.02
C GLY A 7 9.01 7.43 6.04
N VAL A 8 9.27 8.31 5.07
CA VAL A 8 8.30 8.72 4.03
C VAL A 8 8.06 7.63 3.00
N PHE A 9 9.07 6.77 2.81
CA PHE A 9 9.13 5.78 1.75
C PHE A 9 8.24 4.57 2.08
N LEU A 10 8.01 4.30 3.36
CA LEU A 10 7.10 3.26 3.85
C LEU A 10 5.62 3.66 3.73
N LEU A 11 5.33 4.96 3.78
CA LEU A 11 3.99 5.54 3.68
C LEU A 11 3.30 5.15 2.36
N VAL A 12 4.06 5.12 1.25
CA VAL A 12 3.46 5.00 -0.09
C VAL A 12 3.56 3.60 -0.64
N VAL A 13 4.64 2.89 -0.32
CA VAL A 13 4.83 1.50 -0.70
C VAL A 13 3.76 0.60 -0.05
N ALA A 14 3.39 0.85 1.21
CA ALA A 14 2.33 0.10 1.87
C ALA A 14 0.93 0.40 1.30
N LEU A 15 0.70 1.60 0.76
CA LEU A 15 -0.55 1.92 0.04
C LEU A 15 -0.58 1.34 -1.38
N THR A 16 0.59 1.13 -2.00
CA THR A 16 0.71 0.55 -3.33
C THR A 16 0.80 -0.97 -3.33
N SER A 17 0.92 -1.63 -2.18
CA SER A 17 0.86 -3.10 -2.13
C SER A 17 -0.56 -3.54 -2.48
N GLN A 18 -0.76 -3.76 -3.78
CA GLN A 18 -1.97 -4.33 -4.33
C GLN A 18 -2.07 -5.76 -3.83
N LEU A 19 -2.91 -6.02 -2.84
CA LEU A 19 -3.41 -7.38 -2.62
C LEU A 19 -4.13 -7.81 -3.91
N ARG A 20 -3.51 -8.70 -4.69
CA ARG A 20 -4.12 -9.25 -5.92
C ARG A 20 -4.80 -10.57 -5.60
N ALA A 21 -5.96 -10.81 -6.22
CA ALA A 21 -6.74 -12.04 -6.02
C ALA A 21 -5.91 -13.33 -6.28
N LYS A 22 -5.03 -13.32 -7.29
CA LYS A 22 -4.12 -14.43 -7.63
C LYS A 22 -3.05 -14.71 -6.55
N GLU A 23 -2.77 -13.74 -5.68
CA GLU A 23 -1.86 -13.87 -4.53
C GLU A 23 -2.56 -14.49 -3.32
N LEU A 24 -3.89 -14.61 -3.38
CA LEU A 24 -4.76 -15.24 -2.40
C LEU A 24 -5.44 -16.50 -2.98
N GLU A 25 -4.84 -17.09 -4.02
CA GLU A 25 -5.32 -18.28 -4.76
C GLU A 25 -6.69 -18.14 -5.45
N LEU A 26 -7.18 -16.91 -5.66
CA LEU A 26 -8.46 -16.68 -6.32
C LEU A 26 -8.27 -16.50 -7.83
N VAL A 27 -8.96 -17.33 -8.62
CA VAL A 27 -9.08 -17.21 -10.09
C VAL A 27 -9.83 -15.93 -10.48
N LYS A 28 -10.79 -15.53 -9.63
CA LYS A 28 -11.66 -14.37 -9.85
C LYS A 28 -11.70 -13.52 -8.58
N THR A 29 -11.66 -12.20 -8.76
CA THR A 29 -11.83 -11.26 -7.66
C THR A 29 -13.32 -11.14 -7.36
N PHE A 30 -13.73 -11.55 -6.16
CA PHE A 30 -15.06 -11.33 -5.61
C PHE A 30 -14.97 -10.22 -4.55
N ASP A 31 -15.65 -9.09 -4.75
CA ASP A 31 -15.68 -7.98 -3.78
C ASP A 31 -17.13 -7.65 -3.39
N PRO A 32 -17.62 -8.18 -2.26
CA PRO A 32 -18.98 -7.94 -1.79
C PRO A 32 -19.20 -6.54 -1.20
N LEU A 33 -18.15 -5.78 -0.88
CA LEU A 33 -18.26 -4.41 -0.37
C LEU A 33 -18.46 -3.42 -1.52
N THR A 34 -17.69 -3.57 -2.60
CA THR A 34 -17.88 -2.79 -3.84
C THR A 34 -19.05 -3.32 -4.68
N GLY A 35 -19.39 -4.61 -4.51
CA GLY A 35 -20.51 -5.26 -5.19
C GLY A 35 -20.16 -5.74 -6.60
N ILE A 36 -18.93 -6.22 -6.81
CA ILE A 36 -18.43 -6.65 -8.12
C ILE A 36 -17.78 -8.04 -8.09
N GLU A 37 -17.71 -8.67 -9.25
CA GLU A 37 -16.95 -9.89 -9.51
C GLU A 37 -16.22 -9.72 -10.85
N VAL A 38 -14.91 -9.97 -10.90
CA VAL A 38 -14.08 -9.69 -12.10
C VAL A 38 -12.81 -10.54 -12.14
N GLU A 39 -12.43 -11.01 -13.32
CA GLU A 39 -11.13 -11.65 -13.52
C GLU A 39 -10.08 -10.60 -13.84
N LEU A 40 -9.08 -10.47 -12.97
CA LEU A 40 -7.97 -9.53 -13.17
C LEU A 40 -6.82 -10.24 -13.89
N PRO A 41 -6.39 -9.74 -15.06
CA PRO A 41 -5.16 -10.18 -15.70
C PRO A 41 -3.94 -9.88 -14.82
N GLU A 42 -2.83 -10.51 -15.14
CA GLU A 42 -1.56 -10.26 -14.44
C GLU A 42 -1.08 -8.81 -14.64
N GLY A 43 -0.52 -8.19 -13.61
CA GLY A 43 -0.14 -6.77 -13.63
C GLY A 43 -1.29 -5.78 -13.43
N TRP A 44 -2.54 -6.21 -13.59
CA TRP A 44 -3.71 -5.35 -13.39
C TRP A 44 -4.18 -5.34 -11.94
N SER A 45 -4.75 -4.20 -11.56
CA SER A 45 -5.43 -4.01 -10.29
C SER A 45 -6.71 -3.20 -10.49
N TYR A 46 -7.52 -3.13 -9.44
CA TYR A 46 -8.61 -2.17 -9.39
C TYR A 46 -8.63 -1.43 -8.05
N ASN A 47 -9.24 -0.26 -8.04
CA ASN A 47 -9.56 0.52 -6.85
C ASN A 47 -10.97 1.10 -6.99
N ASN A 48 -11.67 1.25 -5.86
CA ASN A 48 -12.92 1.99 -5.82
C ASN A 48 -12.65 3.43 -5.37
N THR A 49 -12.78 4.36 -6.30
CA THR A 49 -12.45 5.79 -6.10
C THR A 49 -13.70 6.65 -6.09
N ASP A 50 -13.56 7.93 -5.76
CA ASP A 50 -14.64 8.91 -5.94
C ASP A 50 -15.04 9.13 -7.41
N TYR A 51 -14.16 8.78 -8.34
CA TYR A 51 -14.45 8.83 -9.78
C TYR A 51 -15.19 7.58 -10.28
N GLY A 52 -15.31 6.54 -9.46
CA GLY A 52 -15.87 5.25 -9.82
C GLY A 52 -14.86 4.11 -9.69
N LEU A 53 -15.19 2.99 -10.34
CA LEU A 53 -14.38 1.78 -10.35
C LEU A 53 -13.27 1.92 -11.40
N VAL A 54 -12.01 1.92 -10.95
CA VAL A 54 -10.84 2.10 -11.82
C VAL A 54 -10.05 0.81 -11.86
N PHE A 55 -9.80 0.28 -13.05
CA PHE A 55 -8.84 -0.78 -13.30
C PHE A 55 -7.60 -0.22 -13.98
N THR A 56 -6.42 -0.64 -13.57
CA THR A 56 -5.17 -0.14 -14.13
C THR A 56 -4.00 -1.08 -13.91
N ASP A 57 -3.10 -1.10 -14.90
CA ASP A 57 -1.73 -1.63 -14.87
C ASP A 57 -0.69 -0.48 -14.71
N MET A 58 -1.13 0.69 -14.25
CA MET A 58 -0.43 1.99 -14.19
C MET A 58 -0.18 2.69 -15.53
N LYS A 59 -0.35 2.01 -16.67
CA LYS A 59 -0.13 2.56 -18.01
C LYS A 59 -1.44 2.77 -18.76
N SER A 60 -2.37 1.85 -18.64
CA SER A 60 -3.71 1.86 -19.21
C SER A 60 -4.75 1.94 -18.09
N PHE A 61 -5.90 2.53 -18.39
CA PHE A 61 -6.99 2.66 -17.41
C PHE A 61 -8.33 2.28 -18.01
N VAL A 62 -9.08 1.47 -17.27
CA VAL A 62 -10.51 1.21 -17.52
C VAL A 62 -11.28 1.83 -16.36
N VAL A 63 -12.09 2.84 -16.64
CA VAL A 63 -12.86 3.57 -15.62
C VAL A 63 -14.35 3.36 -15.85
N ILE A 64 -15.04 2.88 -14.83
CA ILE A 64 -16.47 2.56 -14.88
C ILE A 64 -17.21 3.44 -13.88
N LYS A 65 -18.11 4.27 -14.40
CA LYS A 65 -18.88 5.25 -13.64
C LYS A 65 -20.38 4.99 -13.82
N GLY A 66 -21.10 4.92 -12.70
CA GLY A 66 -22.56 4.85 -12.70
C GLY A 66 -23.16 6.20 -12.28
N TYR A 67 -24.16 6.67 -13.02
CA TYR A 67 -24.89 7.89 -12.69
C TYR A 67 -26.39 7.63 -12.60
N THR A 68 -27.02 8.19 -11.56
CA THR A 68 -28.47 8.24 -11.38
C THR A 68 -29.04 9.52 -12.01
N THR A 69 -29.08 9.59 -13.33
CA THR A 69 -29.65 10.73 -14.04
C THR A 69 -30.32 10.32 -15.35
N LYS A 70 -31.37 11.06 -15.70
CA LYS A 70 -32.01 11.04 -17.04
C LYS A 70 -31.43 12.09 -17.98
N ASP A 71 -30.67 13.07 -17.46
CA ASP A 71 -30.07 14.13 -18.25
C ASP A 71 -28.74 13.67 -18.84
N HIS A 72 -28.81 13.02 -20.01
CA HIS A 72 -27.65 12.56 -20.73
C HIS A 72 -26.80 13.72 -21.28
N THR A 73 -27.39 14.89 -21.50
CA THR A 73 -26.66 16.08 -21.96
C THR A 73 -25.72 16.59 -20.86
N MET A 74 -26.16 16.60 -19.60
CA MET A 74 -25.30 16.90 -18.46
C MET A 74 -24.12 15.92 -18.36
N LEU A 75 -24.34 14.63 -18.57
CA LEU A 75 -23.27 13.63 -18.54
C LEU A 75 -22.21 13.89 -19.61
N VAL A 76 -22.65 14.18 -20.84
CA VAL A 76 -21.75 14.50 -21.94
C VAL A 76 -20.97 15.79 -21.67
N LYS A 77 -21.61 16.83 -21.14
CA LYS A 77 -20.94 18.07 -20.72
C LYS A 77 -19.86 17.82 -19.66
N ASN A 78 -20.17 16.99 -18.66
CA ASN A 78 -19.20 16.65 -17.62
C ASN A 78 -18.01 15.86 -18.18
N LEU A 79 -18.24 14.94 -19.11
CA LEU A 79 -17.16 14.25 -19.82
C LEU A 79 -16.28 15.24 -20.59
N PHE A 80 -16.85 16.15 -21.37
CA PHE A 80 -16.06 17.16 -22.09
C PHE A 80 -15.25 18.06 -21.16
N LYS A 81 -15.83 18.45 -20.02
CA LYS A 81 -15.11 19.21 -18.99
C LYS A 81 -13.92 18.41 -18.43
N GLU A 82 -14.13 17.14 -18.12
CA GLU A 82 -13.07 16.23 -17.65
C GLU A 82 -11.96 16.06 -18.70
N MET A 83 -12.32 15.90 -19.97
CA MET A 83 -11.35 15.78 -21.07
C MET A 83 -10.56 17.08 -21.29
N SER A 84 -11.20 18.23 -21.16
CA SER A 84 -10.51 19.53 -21.25
C SER A 84 -9.47 19.74 -20.15
N TYR A 85 -9.70 19.16 -18.96
CA TYR A 85 -8.74 19.18 -17.85
C TYR A 85 -7.46 18.40 -18.19
N PHE A 86 -7.60 17.26 -18.89
CA PHE A 86 -6.45 16.45 -19.29
C PHE A 86 -5.69 17.00 -20.49
N SER A 87 -6.30 17.81 -21.35
CA SER A 87 -5.68 18.27 -22.60
C SER A 87 -5.09 19.68 -22.56
N LYS A 88 -5.27 20.41 -21.45
CA LYS A 88 -4.93 21.85 -21.35
C LYS A 88 -5.54 22.68 -22.49
N GLY A 89 -6.70 22.27 -23.02
CA GLY A 89 -7.46 22.99 -24.04
C GLY A 89 -7.24 22.55 -25.49
N ASN A 90 -6.22 21.74 -25.80
CA ASN A 90 -5.95 21.26 -27.16
C ASN A 90 -6.38 19.80 -27.31
N VAL A 91 -7.68 19.55 -27.47
CA VAL A 91 -8.24 18.20 -27.65
C VAL A 91 -9.17 18.15 -28.86
N GLY A 92 -8.92 17.20 -29.75
CA GLY A 92 -9.85 16.78 -30.77
C GLY A 92 -10.86 15.80 -30.19
N HIS A 93 -12.12 15.93 -30.61
CA HIS A 93 -13.18 15.02 -30.23
C HIS A 93 -13.81 14.41 -31.48
N ALA A 94 -14.06 13.10 -31.44
CA ALA A 94 -14.87 12.42 -32.44
C ALA A 94 -16.04 11.69 -31.77
N TYR A 95 -17.17 11.63 -32.45
CA TYR A 95 -18.41 11.05 -31.94
C TYR A 95 -18.89 9.91 -32.81
N LYS A 96 -19.37 8.83 -32.19
CA LYS A 96 -19.99 7.70 -32.88
C LYS A 96 -21.24 7.22 -32.16
N LYS A 97 -22.38 7.18 -32.86
CA LYS A 97 -23.60 6.55 -32.34
C LYS A 97 -23.48 5.02 -32.35
N LEU A 98 -23.91 4.37 -31.28
CA LEU A 98 -23.96 2.91 -31.14
C LEU A 98 -25.42 2.44 -31.03
N LYS A 99 -25.67 1.13 -31.14
CA LYS A 99 -27.01 0.55 -30.98
C LYS A 99 -27.59 0.81 -29.59
N THR A 100 -26.75 0.71 -28.55
CA THR A 100 -27.13 0.78 -27.14
C THR A 100 -26.67 2.06 -26.45
N GLY A 101 -26.22 3.07 -27.20
CA GLY A 101 -25.63 4.26 -26.63
C GLY A 101 -24.79 5.06 -27.62
N PHE A 102 -23.69 5.65 -27.16
CA PHE A 102 -22.75 6.37 -28.02
C PHE A 102 -21.32 6.29 -27.48
N ALA A 103 -20.36 6.56 -28.35
CA ALA A 103 -18.95 6.66 -28.03
C ALA A 103 -18.41 8.07 -28.34
N ILE A 104 -17.54 8.55 -27.45
CA ILE A 104 -16.75 9.77 -27.62
C ILE A 104 -15.28 9.38 -27.61
N TYR A 105 -14.55 9.79 -28.63
CA TYR A 105 -13.11 9.62 -28.76
C TYR A 105 -12.45 10.97 -28.52
N SER A 106 -11.35 10.98 -27.77
CA SER A 106 -10.66 12.22 -27.42
C SER A 106 -9.15 12.04 -27.38
N GLU A 107 -8.44 12.93 -28.08
CA GLU A 107 -6.99 12.96 -28.18
C GLU A 107 -6.50 14.34 -28.64
N PRO A 108 -5.28 14.77 -28.28
CA PRO A 108 -4.41 14.17 -27.28
C PRO A 108 -4.85 14.53 -25.85
N LEU A 109 -4.56 13.64 -24.90
CA LEU A 109 -4.77 13.83 -23.46
C LEU A 109 -3.46 13.61 -22.70
N SER A 110 -3.33 14.24 -21.53
CA SER A 110 -2.23 13.95 -20.59
C SER A 110 -2.49 12.67 -19.79
N TYR A 111 -1.46 12.18 -19.11
CA TYR A 111 -1.57 11.05 -18.17
C TYR A 111 -2.73 11.25 -17.18
N PRO A 112 -3.65 10.29 -17.03
CA PRO A 112 -4.88 10.48 -16.25
C PRO A 112 -4.65 10.24 -14.75
N TYR A 113 -3.75 11.02 -14.15
CA TYR A 113 -3.32 10.86 -12.76
C TYR A 113 -4.47 10.90 -11.74
N ILE A 114 -5.57 11.56 -12.07
CA ILE A 114 -6.74 11.74 -11.20
C ILE A 114 -7.41 10.42 -10.79
N TYR A 115 -7.21 9.35 -11.57
CA TYR A 115 -7.74 8.02 -11.27
C TYR A 115 -6.84 7.17 -10.37
N LEU A 116 -5.64 7.67 -10.08
CA LEU A 116 -4.78 7.07 -9.08
C LEU A 116 -5.14 7.59 -7.70
N ASP A 117 -4.86 6.79 -6.68
CA ASP A 117 -4.89 7.24 -5.31
C ASP A 117 -4.03 8.51 -5.17
N PRO A 118 -4.53 9.60 -4.58
CA PRO A 118 -3.76 10.85 -4.46
C PRO A 118 -2.41 10.68 -3.76
N ASN A 119 -2.28 9.68 -2.88
CA ASN A 119 -1.03 9.38 -2.22
C ASN A 119 0.01 8.76 -3.16
N VAL A 120 -0.43 8.08 -4.22
CA VAL A 120 0.42 7.60 -5.32
C VAL A 120 0.81 8.77 -6.24
N GLN A 121 -0.10 9.72 -6.45
CA GLN A 121 0.14 10.89 -7.32
C GLN A 121 1.38 11.68 -6.90
N MET A 122 1.62 11.80 -5.59
CA MET A 122 2.80 12.48 -5.03
C MET A 122 4.13 11.92 -5.52
N PHE A 123 4.17 10.67 -6.02
CA PHE A 123 5.40 9.99 -6.42
C PHE A 123 5.48 9.71 -7.93
N LEU A 124 4.52 10.21 -8.70
CA LEU A 124 4.52 10.06 -10.17
C LEU A 124 5.78 10.62 -10.83
N PHE A 125 6.44 11.60 -10.21
CA PHE A 125 7.71 12.15 -10.70
C PHE A 125 8.86 11.13 -10.73
N LYS A 126 8.74 10.01 -10.00
CA LYS A 126 9.69 8.90 -10.02
C LYS A 126 9.36 7.84 -11.06
N LEU A 127 8.18 7.90 -11.67
CA LEU A 127 7.71 6.93 -12.65
C LEU A 127 7.90 7.45 -14.06
N ASN A 128 8.33 6.57 -14.96
CA ASN A 128 8.33 6.86 -16.39
C ASN A 128 6.94 6.56 -16.97
N VAL A 129 5.98 7.45 -16.72
CA VAL A 129 4.62 7.32 -17.25
C VAL A 129 4.54 7.85 -18.68
N PRO A 130 3.69 7.26 -19.55
CA PRO A 130 3.44 7.80 -20.88
C PRO A 130 2.92 9.25 -20.80
N LYS A 131 3.34 10.10 -21.75
CA LYS A 131 2.98 11.52 -21.74
C LYS A 131 1.67 11.83 -22.44
N LEU A 132 1.37 11.09 -23.50
CA LEU A 132 0.22 11.30 -24.37
C LEU A 132 -0.72 10.10 -24.32
N TYR A 133 -2.00 10.40 -24.30
CA TYR A 133 -3.10 9.46 -24.18
C TYR A 133 -4.20 9.79 -25.17
N ARG A 134 -4.91 8.73 -25.54
CA ARG A 134 -6.23 8.82 -26.16
C ARG A 134 -7.25 8.18 -25.24
N ALA A 135 -8.45 8.73 -25.23
CA ALA A 135 -9.57 8.17 -24.48
C ALA A 135 -10.72 7.76 -25.40
N VAL A 136 -11.37 6.65 -25.01
CA VAL A 136 -12.64 6.21 -25.59
C VAL A 136 -13.66 6.10 -24.47
N HIS A 137 -14.70 6.92 -24.52
CA HIS A 137 -15.82 6.90 -23.58
C HIS A 137 -17.02 6.27 -24.24
N VAL A 138 -17.50 5.16 -23.70
CA VAL A 138 -18.75 4.53 -24.13
C VAL A 138 -19.80 4.79 -23.08
N VAL A 139 -20.91 5.41 -23.48
CA VAL A 139 -22.03 5.75 -22.60
C VAL A 139 -23.22 4.86 -22.95
N PHE A 140 -23.69 4.11 -21.95
CA PHE A 140 -24.86 3.23 -22.01
C PHE A 140 -25.99 3.85 -21.18
N PRO A 141 -26.88 4.65 -21.80
CA PRO A 141 -28.07 5.17 -21.14
C PRO A 141 -29.10 4.06 -20.92
N SER A 142 -29.68 3.98 -19.71
CA SER A 142 -30.73 3.02 -19.36
C SER A 142 -31.74 3.61 -18.37
N GLY A 143 -32.81 4.20 -18.90
CA GLY A 143 -33.90 4.76 -18.10
C GLY A 143 -33.43 5.86 -17.15
N LYS A 144 -33.36 5.57 -15.84
CA LYS A 144 -32.91 6.50 -14.79
C LYS A 144 -31.40 6.42 -14.49
N PHE A 145 -30.71 5.48 -15.13
CA PHE A 145 -29.30 5.20 -14.89
C PHE A 145 -28.52 5.39 -16.17
N SER A 146 -27.25 5.75 -16.05
CA SER A 146 -26.30 5.74 -17.16
C SER A 146 -25.01 5.12 -16.68
N LEU A 147 -24.48 4.18 -17.46
CA LEU A 147 -23.16 3.60 -17.24
C LEU A 147 -22.18 4.22 -18.24
N ILE A 148 -21.05 4.69 -17.74
CA ILE A 148 -19.96 5.21 -18.58
C ILE A 148 -18.77 4.29 -18.39
N VAL A 149 -18.26 3.74 -19.48
CA VAL A 149 -17.02 2.96 -19.52
C VAL A 149 -16.00 3.76 -20.32
N SER A 150 -14.92 4.17 -19.67
CA SER A 150 -13.86 4.97 -20.27
C SER A 150 -12.58 4.15 -20.34
N LEU A 151 -11.95 4.13 -21.52
CA LEU A 151 -10.64 3.55 -21.74
C LEU A 151 -9.65 4.67 -21.96
N TYR A 152 -8.59 4.74 -21.15
CA TYR A 152 -7.46 5.64 -21.37
C TYR A 152 -6.26 4.82 -21.78
N LEU A 153 -5.79 5.03 -23.01
CA LEU A 153 -4.76 4.24 -23.63
C LEU A 153 -3.55 5.13 -23.96
N PRO A 154 -2.33 4.72 -23.61
CA PRO A 154 -1.14 5.49 -23.95
C PRO A 154 -0.90 5.49 -25.47
N GLU A 155 -0.41 6.62 -25.98
CA GLU A 155 0.08 6.72 -27.35
C GLU A 155 1.54 6.28 -27.43
N GLY A 156 1.88 5.47 -28.45
CA GLY A 156 3.25 5.01 -28.69
C GLY A 156 3.79 3.94 -27.74
N ALA A 157 3.03 3.55 -26.70
CA ALA A 157 3.37 2.43 -25.81
C ALA A 157 2.58 1.17 -26.17
N GLN A 158 3.12 0.00 -25.80
CA GLN A 158 2.39 -1.26 -25.90
C GLN A 158 1.19 -1.27 -24.95
N VAL A 159 0.03 -1.62 -25.48
CA VAL A 159 -1.23 -1.71 -24.72
C VAL A 159 -1.59 -3.18 -24.55
N ASP A 160 -1.84 -3.62 -23.32
CA ASP A 160 -2.39 -4.94 -23.02
C ASP A 160 -3.89 -5.00 -23.37
N LYS A 161 -4.17 -5.23 -24.65
CA LYS A 161 -5.54 -5.31 -25.17
C LYS A 161 -6.29 -6.53 -24.64
N GLU A 162 -5.59 -7.66 -24.49
CA GLU A 162 -6.19 -8.91 -24.00
C GLU A 162 -6.64 -8.75 -22.56
N GLY A 163 -5.82 -8.11 -21.72
CA GLY A 163 -6.19 -7.80 -20.35
C GLY A 163 -7.41 -6.89 -20.24
N ILE A 164 -7.48 -5.82 -21.05
CA ILE A 164 -8.65 -4.93 -21.11
C ILE A 164 -9.92 -5.70 -21.50
N VAL A 165 -9.84 -6.52 -22.56
CA VAL A 165 -10.99 -7.33 -23.01
C VAL A 165 -11.43 -8.29 -21.91
N LYS A 166 -10.49 -8.95 -21.24
CA LYS A 166 -10.78 -9.89 -20.15
C LYS A 166 -11.46 -9.22 -18.96
N ILE A 167 -11.02 -8.02 -18.57
CA ILE A 167 -11.67 -7.23 -17.50
C ILE A 167 -13.11 -6.89 -17.91
N LEU A 168 -13.30 -6.34 -19.10
CA LEU A 168 -14.61 -5.90 -19.57
C LEU A 168 -15.60 -7.06 -19.79
N SER A 169 -15.11 -8.23 -20.23
CA SER A 169 -15.96 -9.40 -20.48
C SER A 169 -16.31 -10.19 -19.22
N SER A 170 -15.44 -10.16 -18.20
CA SER A 170 -15.64 -10.92 -16.94
C SER A 170 -16.30 -10.10 -15.83
N LEU A 171 -16.31 -8.77 -15.95
CA LEU A 171 -16.89 -7.89 -14.94
C LEU A 171 -18.41 -8.10 -14.83
N SER A 172 -18.86 -8.34 -13.61
CA SER A 172 -20.27 -8.45 -13.27
C SER A 172 -20.56 -7.73 -11.95
N PHE A 173 -21.75 -7.11 -11.86
CA PHE A 173 -22.24 -6.55 -10.60
C PHE A 173 -22.96 -7.62 -9.81
N LEU A 174 -22.59 -7.77 -8.54
CA LEU A 174 -23.20 -8.76 -7.65
C LEU A 174 -24.67 -8.41 -7.39
N PRO A 175 -25.57 -9.39 -7.24
CA PRO A 175 -26.94 -9.14 -6.80
C PRO A 175 -26.95 -8.73 -5.31
N LEU A 176 -28.02 -8.08 -4.86
CA LEU A 176 -28.07 -7.39 -3.56
C LEU A 176 -27.79 -8.33 -2.38
N GLU A 177 -28.27 -9.56 -2.44
CA GLU A 177 -28.10 -10.62 -1.45
C GLU A 177 -26.65 -11.12 -1.28
N ARG A 178 -25.81 -10.95 -2.32
CA ARG A 178 -24.37 -11.27 -2.26
C ARG A 178 -23.53 -10.07 -1.82
N ARG A 179 -24.12 -8.87 -1.74
CA ARG A 179 -23.43 -7.65 -1.27
C ARG A 179 -23.42 -7.58 0.25
N ILE A 180 -22.45 -6.86 0.79
CA ILE A 180 -22.33 -6.61 2.21
C ILE A 180 -22.43 -5.10 2.43
N SER A 181 -23.37 -4.69 3.28
CA SER A 181 -23.48 -3.30 3.71
C SER A 181 -22.34 -2.95 4.65
N TRP A 182 -21.78 -1.75 4.51
CA TRP A 182 -20.66 -1.26 5.30
C TRP A 182 -20.74 0.26 5.45
N SER A 183 -19.96 0.81 6.39
CA SER A 183 -19.81 2.24 6.62
C SER A 183 -18.37 2.57 6.94
N TYR A 184 -17.94 3.81 6.68
CA TYR A 184 -16.59 4.23 7.03
C TYR A 184 -16.43 4.45 8.53
N ALA A 185 -15.44 3.79 9.12
CA ALA A 185 -14.84 4.19 10.39
C ALA A 185 -13.69 5.16 10.12
N LYS A 186 -13.49 6.12 11.04
CA LYS A 186 -12.44 7.14 10.94
C LYS A 186 -11.28 6.78 11.85
N ILE A 187 -10.07 6.81 11.31
CA ILE A 187 -8.84 6.90 12.09
C ILE A 187 -8.45 8.38 12.13
N THR A 188 -8.28 8.92 13.33
CA THR A 188 -7.98 10.34 13.54
C THR A 188 -6.52 10.51 13.92
N GLU A 189 -5.91 11.57 13.38
CA GLU A 189 -4.59 12.06 13.77
C GLU A 189 -4.65 12.68 15.17
N PRO A 190 -3.97 12.09 16.18
CA PRO A 190 -4.02 12.58 17.56
C PRO A 190 -3.52 14.03 17.75
N GLU A 191 -2.51 14.50 16.99
CA GLU A 191 -1.95 15.85 17.22
C GLU A 191 -2.91 16.99 16.85
N ASN A 192 -3.74 16.82 15.82
CA ASN A 192 -4.56 17.91 15.26
C ASN A 192 -6.02 17.55 14.99
N GLY A 193 -6.43 16.32 15.28
CA GLY A 193 -7.82 15.86 15.13
C GLY A 193 -8.28 15.65 13.67
N MET A 194 -7.41 15.77 12.66
CA MET A 194 -7.81 15.53 11.28
C MET A 194 -8.07 14.04 11.02
N THR A 195 -8.96 13.73 10.08
CA THR A 195 -9.12 12.34 9.62
C THR A 195 -7.85 11.91 8.89
N ALA A 196 -7.17 10.88 9.38
CA ALA A 196 -6.03 10.28 8.74
C ALA A 196 -6.47 9.28 7.66
N VAL A 197 -7.40 8.38 8.02
CA VAL A 197 -7.85 7.28 7.14
C VAL A 197 -9.33 7.02 7.35
N LEU A 198 -10.03 6.72 6.26
CA LEU A 198 -11.37 6.15 6.25
C LEU A 198 -11.26 4.66 5.93
N VAL A 199 -11.66 3.81 6.87
CA VAL A 199 -11.63 2.35 6.71
C VAL A 199 -13.07 1.83 6.55
N PRO A 200 -13.40 1.10 5.48
CA PRO A 200 -14.72 0.49 5.32
C PRO A 200 -14.92 -0.63 6.34
N VAL A 201 -15.95 -0.53 7.17
CA VAL A 201 -16.27 -1.54 8.19
C VAL A 201 -17.60 -2.20 7.84
N PRO A 202 -17.61 -3.51 7.53
CA PRO A 202 -18.84 -4.24 7.29
C PRO A 202 -19.81 -4.18 8.48
N LYS A 203 -21.12 -4.13 8.19
CA LYS A 203 -22.15 -4.03 9.22
C LYS A 203 -22.06 -5.21 10.19
N GLY A 204 -21.99 -4.90 11.49
CA GLY A 204 -21.90 -5.89 12.57
C GLY A 204 -20.49 -6.41 12.84
N TYR A 205 -19.45 -5.77 12.29
CA TYR A 205 -18.06 -5.98 12.70
C TYR A 205 -17.63 -4.90 13.69
N ASN A 206 -16.75 -5.27 14.61
CA ASN A 206 -16.06 -4.34 15.51
C ASN A 206 -14.84 -3.74 14.79
N PHE A 207 -14.52 -2.50 15.12
CA PHE A 207 -13.37 -1.79 14.56
C PHE A 207 -12.54 -1.15 15.67
N SER A 208 -11.21 -1.29 15.57
CA SER A 208 -10.24 -0.50 16.31
C SER A 208 -9.11 -0.08 15.38
N GLY A 209 -8.59 1.12 15.55
CA GLY A 209 -7.52 1.65 14.72
C GLY A 209 -7.08 3.01 15.22
N ARG A 210 -5.80 3.32 15.00
CA ARG A 210 -5.21 4.61 15.41
C ARG A 210 -3.98 4.91 14.54
N VAL A 211 -3.56 6.17 14.58
CA VAL A 211 -2.23 6.56 14.13
C VAL A 211 -1.20 6.13 15.20
N VAL A 212 -0.08 5.60 14.73
CA VAL A 212 1.14 5.30 15.48
C VAL A 212 2.16 6.36 15.17
N GLU A 213 2.68 6.98 16.22
CA GLU A 213 3.80 7.90 16.20
C GLU A 213 5.02 7.20 16.80
N GLN A 214 6.12 7.15 16.06
CA GLN A 214 7.31 6.43 16.48
C GLN A 214 8.57 7.11 15.93
N GLY A 215 9.07 8.10 16.67
CA GLY A 215 10.06 9.04 16.13
C GLY A 215 9.50 9.70 14.87
N THR A 216 10.26 9.67 13.79
CA THR A 216 9.85 10.28 12.51
C THR A 216 8.80 9.49 11.74
N LYS A 217 8.41 8.31 12.21
CA LYS A 217 7.39 7.48 11.56
C LYS A 217 6.02 7.85 12.08
N ARG A 218 5.13 8.20 11.17
CA ARG A 218 3.70 8.42 11.43
C ARG A 218 2.91 7.54 10.48
N TRP A 219 2.20 6.56 11.01
CA TRP A 219 1.49 5.57 10.21
C TRP A 219 0.21 5.12 10.89
N PHE A 220 -0.64 4.34 10.22
CA PHE A 220 -1.87 3.84 10.82
C PHE A 220 -1.91 2.32 10.80
N PHE A 221 -2.62 1.75 11.77
CA PHE A 221 -2.99 0.35 11.78
C PHE A 221 -4.47 0.26 12.09
N TYR A 222 -5.09 -0.86 11.71
CA TYR A 222 -6.47 -1.13 12.08
C TYR A 222 -6.70 -2.62 12.24
N HIS A 223 -7.76 -2.94 12.97
CA HIS A 223 -8.24 -4.27 13.23
C HIS A 223 -9.77 -4.26 13.15
N ILE A 224 -10.31 -5.14 12.33
CA ILE A 224 -11.74 -5.35 12.11
C ILE A 224 -12.04 -6.80 12.48
N SER A 225 -13.03 -7.05 13.34
CA SER A 225 -13.32 -8.41 13.80
C SER A 225 -14.80 -8.70 13.97
N LYS A 226 -15.17 -9.97 13.79
CA LYS A 226 -16.51 -10.50 14.05
C LYS A 226 -16.40 -11.99 14.39
N GLY A 227 -16.61 -12.33 15.67
CA GLY A 227 -16.35 -13.68 16.16
C GLY A 227 -14.89 -14.07 15.92
N GLU A 228 -14.67 -15.20 15.26
CA GLU A 228 -13.32 -15.70 14.93
C GLU A 228 -12.71 -15.09 13.66
N SER A 229 -13.50 -14.34 12.88
CA SER A 229 -13.02 -13.64 11.68
C SER A 229 -12.36 -12.32 12.04
N MET A 230 -11.22 -12.05 11.41
CA MET A 230 -10.42 -10.84 11.64
C MET A 230 -9.80 -10.35 10.33
N PHE A 231 -9.77 -9.04 10.15
CA PHE A 231 -9.01 -8.35 9.10
C PHE A 231 -8.17 -7.25 9.75
N SER A 232 -6.85 -7.24 9.53
CA SER A 232 -5.99 -6.20 10.10
C SER A 232 -4.93 -5.70 9.13
N VAL A 233 -4.48 -4.48 9.38
CA VAL A 233 -3.19 -3.97 8.91
C VAL A 233 -2.33 -3.78 10.13
N ASP A 234 -1.21 -4.50 10.21
CA ASP A 234 -0.27 -4.43 11.33
C ASP A 234 1.09 -3.90 10.87
N LEU A 235 1.75 -3.18 11.78
CA LEU A 235 3.04 -2.55 11.57
C LEU A 235 4.04 -3.10 12.56
N ILE A 236 5.15 -3.58 12.04
CA ILE A 236 6.19 -4.20 12.84
C ILE A 236 7.51 -3.56 12.46
N ASP A 237 8.20 -2.96 13.43
CA ASP A 237 9.59 -2.55 13.26
C ASP A 237 10.50 -3.44 14.10
N ILE A 238 11.60 -3.86 13.48
CA ILE A 238 12.66 -4.62 14.12
C ILE A 238 13.93 -3.77 14.06
N LYS A 239 14.46 -3.43 15.23
CA LYS A 239 15.73 -2.71 15.36
C LYS A 239 16.67 -3.55 16.21
N THR A 240 17.71 -4.06 15.61
CA THR A 240 18.73 -4.85 16.30
C THR A 240 20.04 -4.09 16.25
N GLN A 241 20.72 -4.03 17.39
CA GLN A 241 22.07 -3.50 17.47
C GLN A 241 22.86 -4.30 18.50
N GLY A 242 24.08 -4.67 18.15
CA GLY A 242 25.00 -5.25 19.12
C GLY A 242 26.42 -5.38 18.61
N VAL A 243 27.31 -5.52 19.56
CA VAL A 243 28.76 -5.62 19.40
C VAL A 243 29.25 -6.70 20.37
N GLY A 244 30.02 -7.68 19.87
CA GLY A 244 30.46 -8.82 20.67
C GLY A 244 29.29 -9.71 21.05
N ALA A 245 29.14 -10.05 22.34
CA ALA A 245 28.03 -10.85 22.86
C ALA A 245 26.81 -10.01 23.31
N ASN A 246 26.90 -8.68 23.23
CA ASN A 246 25.87 -7.77 23.74
C ASN A 246 24.91 -7.35 22.62
N PHE A 247 23.95 -8.23 22.31
CA PHE A 247 22.88 -7.95 21.36
C PHE A 247 21.56 -7.64 22.07
N HIS A 248 20.84 -6.65 21.55
CA HIS A 248 19.45 -6.45 21.89
C HIS A 248 18.66 -6.13 20.63
N SER A 249 17.41 -6.57 20.63
CA SER A 249 16.45 -6.26 19.58
C SER A 249 15.25 -5.54 20.18
N LEU A 250 14.93 -4.39 19.62
CA LEU A 250 13.71 -3.65 19.89
C LEU A 250 12.68 -4.04 18.83
N LEU A 251 11.65 -4.77 19.26
CA LEU A 251 10.50 -5.13 18.46
C LEU A 251 9.38 -4.14 18.75
N ILE A 252 8.83 -3.50 17.72
CA ILE A 252 7.74 -2.53 17.87
C ILE A 252 6.56 -2.98 17.02
N VAL A 253 5.46 -3.38 17.65
CA VAL A 253 4.24 -3.85 16.99
C VAL A 253 3.12 -2.84 17.23
N ASN A 254 2.59 -2.22 16.17
CA ASN A 254 1.49 -1.24 16.25
C ASN A 254 1.74 -0.12 17.30
N GLY A 255 3.00 0.32 17.39
CA GLY A 255 3.48 1.34 18.33
C GLY A 255 3.84 0.84 19.73
N MET A 256 3.58 -0.44 20.05
CA MET A 256 3.95 -1.04 21.33
C MET A 256 5.34 -1.66 21.23
N SER A 257 6.24 -1.26 22.14
CA SER A 257 7.65 -1.66 22.10
C SER A 257 7.95 -2.77 23.11
N SER A 258 8.73 -3.75 22.68
CA SER A 258 9.25 -4.86 23.50
C SER A 258 10.74 -5.04 23.23
N VAL A 259 11.53 -5.26 24.28
CA VAL A 259 12.97 -5.56 24.16
C VAL A 259 13.16 -7.07 24.22
N LEU A 260 13.89 -7.61 23.24
CA LEU A 260 14.31 -9.00 23.18
C LEU A 260 15.81 -9.07 23.47
N HIS A 261 16.21 -10.04 24.29
CA HIS A 261 17.61 -10.31 24.65
C HIS A 261 18.34 -11.20 23.64
N THR A 262 17.69 -11.51 22.52
CA THR A 262 18.25 -12.28 21.40
C THR A 262 18.21 -11.44 20.13
N PRO A 263 19.27 -11.47 19.30
CA PRO A 263 19.26 -10.75 18.04
C PRO A 263 18.18 -11.31 17.10
N LEU A 264 17.34 -10.42 16.59
CA LEU A 264 16.31 -10.71 15.60
C LEU A 264 16.59 -9.91 14.33
N CYS A 265 16.95 -10.59 13.25
CA CYS A 265 17.02 -9.99 11.92
C CYS A 265 16.44 -10.99 10.91
N ILE A 266 15.47 -10.56 10.13
CA ILE A 266 14.80 -11.37 9.12
C ILE A 266 15.60 -11.27 7.82
N THR A 267 16.26 -12.35 7.40
CA THR A 267 17.11 -12.37 6.20
C THR A 267 16.57 -13.28 5.11
N SER A 268 15.63 -14.16 5.43
CA SER A 268 15.06 -15.15 4.52
C SER A 268 13.55 -15.34 4.74
N GLU A 269 12.90 -15.97 3.77
CA GLU A 269 11.49 -16.39 3.85
C GLU A 269 11.22 -17.32 5.04
N GLU A 270 12.13 -18.25 5.31
CA GLU A 270 12.05 -19.16 6.44
C GLU A 270 12.08 -18.39 7.77
N SER A 271 13.02 -17.45 7.92
CA SER A 271 13.11 -16.60 9.13
C SER A 271 11.87 -15.72 9.32
N LEU A 272 11.28 -15.25 8.22
CA LEU A 272 10.04 -14.47 8.23
C LEU A 272 8.85 -15.34 8.66
N SER A 273 8.74 -16.55 8.12
CA SER A 273 7.70 -17.51 8.49
C SER A 273 7.74 -17.86 9.97
N MET A 274 8.93 -18.21 10.49
CA MET A 274 9.12 -18.53 11.91
C MET A 274 8.81 -17.33 12.82
N PHE A 275 9.22 -16.12 12.41
CA PHE A 275 8.91 -14.91 13.15
C PHE A 275 7.39 -14.67 13.21
N LEU A 276 6.69 -14.80 12.09
CA LEU A 276 5.24 -14.56 12.02
C LEU A 276 4.45 -15.58 12.83
N THR A 277 4.76 -16.87 12.72
CA THR A 277 4.06 -17.89 13.53
C THR A 277 4.32 -17.71 15.02
N SER A 278 5.53 -17.34 15.41
CA SER A 278 5.87 -17.02 16.81
C SER A 278 5.12 -15.79 17.32
N LEU A 279 5.03 -14.73 16.49
CA LEU A 279 4.25 -13.54 16.82
C LEU A 279 2.76 -13.88 16.96
N TRP A 280 2.22 -14.69 16.06
CA TRP A 280 0.81 -15.09 16.12
C TRP A 280 0.51 -16.01 17.29
N LYS A 281 1.43 -16.89 17.67
CA LYS A 281 1.35 -17.67 18.90
C LYS A 281 1.32 -16.76 20.13
N ALA A 282 2.18 -15.75 20.20
CA ALA A 282 2.17 -14.78 21.29
C ALA A 282 0.86 -13.97 21.34
N GLN A 283 0.29 -13.62 20.18
CA GLN A 283 -0.97 -12.87 20.10
C GLN A 283 -2.22 -13.70 20.44
N THR A 284 -2.24 -14.97 20.02
CA THR A 284 -3.46 -15.80 20.05
C THR A 284 -3.42 -16.93 21.08
N GLY A 285 -2.25 -17.23 21.63
CA GLY A 285 -2.00 -18.41 22.46
C GLY A 285 -2.03 -19.74 21.71
N LYS A 286 -2.17 -19.73 20.37
CA LYS A 286 -2.30 -20.95 19.56
C LYS A 286 -1.07 -21.20 18.69
N GLU A 287 -0.75 -22.46 18.45
CA GLU A 287 0.28 -22.84 17.47
C GLU A 287 -0.23 -22.65 16.04
N TRP A 288 0.61 -22.10 15.17
CA TRP A 288 0.30 -21.86 13.77
C TRP A 288 1.21 -22.69 12.87
N LYS A 289 0.61 -23.53 12.02
CA LYS A 289 1.32 -24.32 11.01
C LYS A 289 1.29 -23.56 9.69
N VAL A 290 2.46 -23.29 9.11
CA VAL A 290 2.57 -22.72 7.76
C VAL A 290 2.18 -23.79 6.75
N LEU A 291 1.25 -23.44 5.86
CA LEU A 291 0.83 -24.28 4.74
C LEU A 291 1.59 -23.89 3.48
N GLU A 292 1.74 -22.59 3.24
CA GLU A 292 2.39 -22.05 2.05
C GLU A 292 3.03 -20.69 2.39
N MET A 293 4.19 -20.44 1.80
CA MET A 293 4.75 -19.11 1.65
C MET A 293 5.11 -18.90 0.18
N LYS A 294 4.59 -17.82 -0.40
CA LYS A 294 4.80 -17.47 -1.80
C LYS A 294 5.49 -16.12 -1.87
N THR A 295 6.67 -16.08 -2.48
CA THR A 295 7.31 -14.80 -2.81
C THR A 295 6.65 -14.17 -4.00
N LEU A 296 6.33 -12.90 -3.84
CA LEU A 296 5.67 -12.08 -4.84
C LEU A 296 6.73 -11.22 -5.51
N PRO A 297 6.74 -11.15 -6.85
CA PRO A 297 7.75 -10.38 -7.54
C PRO A 297 7.59 -8.89 -7.17
N SER A 298 8.72 -8.22 -6.91
CA SER A 298 8.78 -6.78 -6.65
C SER A 298 8.59 -6.01 -7.96
N GLU A 299 7.43 -6.17 -8.61
CA GLU A 299 7.20 -5.64 -9.96
C GLU A 299 6.88 -4.15 -10.00
N ASP A 300 6.40 -3.59 -8.88
CA ASP A 300 6.01 -2.19 -8.81
C ASP A 300 7.21 -1.30 -9.22
N GLU A 301 7.14 -0.75 -10.43
CA GLU A 301 8.12 0.18 -10.99
C GLU A 301 8.35 1.34 -10.00
N LEU A 302 7.29 1.73 -9.28
CA LEU A 302 7.34 2.74 -8.24
C LEU A 302 8.19 2.28 -7.06
N GLU A 303 8.00 1.06 -6.56
CA GLU A 303 8.80 0.53 -5.47
C GLU A 303 10.28 0.44 -5.86
N ARG A 304 10.59 0.00 -7.08
CA ARG A 304 11.97 -0.08 -7.59
C ARG A 304 12.61 1.30 -7.73
N ALA A 305 11.92 2.26 -8.35
CA ALA A 305 12.40 3.64 -8.52
C ALA A 305 12.53 4.39 -7.18
N VAL A 306 11.70 4.05 -6.20
CA VAL A 306 11.78 4.61 -4.84
C VAL A 306 12.96 3.98 -4.07
N MET A 307 13.23 2.69 -4.25
CA MET A 307 14.28 1.99 -3.51
C MET A 307 15.69 2.21 -4.05
N SER A 308 15.89 2.50 -5.34
CA SER A 308 17.23 2.71 -5.92
C SER A 308 18.06 3.77 -5.18
N ASP A 309 17.41 4.81 -4.64
CA ASP A 309 18.07 6.02 -4.12
C ASP A 309 18.67 5.92 -2.70
N ILE A 310 18.55 4.77 -2.00
CA ILE A 310 18.99 4.65 -0.60
C ILE A 310 20.45 4.19 -0.53
N PRO A 311 21.45 5.04 -0.23
CA PRO A 311 22.84 4.60 -0.12
C PRO A 311 22.97 3.50 0.95
N VAL A 312 23.59 2.39 0.56
CA VAL A 312 23.83 1.22 1.42
C VAL A 312 25.22 1.39 2.03
N LEU A 313 25.35 1.21 3.35
CA LEU A 313 26.64 1.29 4.02
C LEU A 313 27.54 0.12 3.58
N PRO A 314 28.87 0.26 3.63
CA PRO A 314 29.79 -0.86 3.47
C PRO A 314 29.40 -2.01 4.42
N ASN A 315 29.47 -3.25 3.94
CA ASN A 315 29.06 -4.46 4.69
C ASN A 315 27.59 -4.51 5.13
N SER A 316 26.72 -3.77 4.45
CA SER A 316 25.28 -3.91 4.60
C SER A 316 24.60 -4.37 3.32
N HIS A 317 23.53 -5.13 3.47
CA HIS A 317 22.69 -5.60 2.38
C HIS A 317 21.25 -5.17 2.65
N ARG A 318 20.53 -4.87 1.57
CA ARG A 318 19.11 -4.52 1.64
C ARG A 318 18.30 -5.81 1.76
N VAL A 319 17.29 -5.78 2.62
CA VAL A 319 16.26 -6.80 2.67
C VAL A 319 14.99 -6.22 2.06
N ASN A 320 14.46 -6.93 1.06
CA ASN A 320 13.18 -6.61 0.44
C ASN A 320 12.46 -7.94 0.19
N LEU A 321 11.52 -8.29 1.07
CA LEU A 321 10.70 -9.49 0.92
C LEU A 321 9.24 -9.06 0.80
N LYS A 322 8.64 -9.34 -0.36
CA LYS A 322 7.20 -9.20 -0.61
C LYS A 322 6.65 -10.61 -0.81
N GLY A 323 5.59 -10.95 -0.10
CA GLY A 323 5.09 -12.32 -0.11
C GLY A 323 3.68 -12.48 0.43
N ALA A 324 3.13 -13.66 0.25
CA ALA A 324 1.91 -14.10 0.92
C ALA A 324 2.23 -15.34 1.77
N LEU A 325 1.72 -15.40 2.99
CA LEU A 325 1.85 -16.55 3.88
C LEU A 325 0.47 -17.04 4.28
N ILE A 326 0.25 -18.34 4.09
CA ILE A 326 -0.96 -19.04 4.50
C ILE A 326 -0.59 -19.96 5.66
N ALA A 327 -1.29 -19.80 6.77
CA ALA A 327 -1.14 -20.66 7.94
C ALA A 327 -2.49 -21.10 8.49
N GLU A 328 -2.45 -22.13 9.30
CA GLU A 328 -3.62 -22.66 9.99
C GLU A 328 -3.36 -22.93 11.46
N SER A 329 -4.42 -22.84 12.25
CA SER A 329 -4.43 -23.18 13.66
C SER A 329 -5.80 -23.69 14.05
N SER A 330 -5.88 -24.97 14.48
CA SER A 330 -7.16 -25.63 14.79
C SER A 330 -8.18 -25.47 13.65
N ASN A 331 -9.31 -24.80 13.90
CA ASN A 331 -10.39 -24.51 12.97
C ASN A 331 -10.20 -23.19 12.19
N LEU A 332 -9.05 -22.51 12.30
CA LEU A 332 -8.79 -21.20 11.69
C LEU A 332 -7.78 -21.31 10.54
N LYS A 333 -8.02 -20.53 9.49
CA LYS A 333 -7.06 -20.22 8.43
C LYS A 333 -6.70 -18.74 8.55
N ARG A 334 -5.41 -18.41 8.38
CA ARG A 334 -4.90 -17.05 8.37
C ARG A 334 -4.05 -16.85 7.12
N ILE A 335 -4.33 -15.77 6.40
CA ILE A 335 -3.58 -15.34 5.22
C ILE A 335 -2.97 -13.99 5.55
N ALA A 336 -1.68 -13.83 5.29
CA ALA A 336 -0.96 -12.58 5.49
C ALA A 336 -0.25 -12.18 4.21
N HIS A 337 -0.58 -11.00 3.68
CA HIS A 337 0.24 -10.34 2.68
C HIS A 337 1.31 -9.51 3.39
N ILE A 338 2.56 -9.70 2.97
CA ILE A 338 3.76 -9.30 3.68
C ILE A 338 4.53 -8.32 2.81
N ASN A 339 4.91 -7.19 3.40
CA ASN A 339 5.87 -6.26 2.82
C ASN A 339 6.95 -5.93 3.86
N LEU A 340 8.11 -6.57 3.72
CA LEU A 340 9.29 -6.38 4.56
C LEU A 340 10.35 -5.58 3.80
N LYS A 341 10.76 -4.46 4.37
CA LYS A 341 11.85 -3.62 3.86
C LYS A 341 12.83 -3.28 4.95
N GLY A 342 14.11 -3.32 4.64
CA GLY A 342 15.11 -2.95 5.62
C GLY A 342 16.54 -3.05 5.15
N VAL A 343 17.44 -2.84 6.09
CA VAL A 343 18.88 -3.03 5.89
C VAL A 343 19.40 -3.89 7.03
N VAL A 344 20.26 -4.84 6.67
CA VAL A 344 20.99 -5.67 7.61
C VAL A 344 22.48 -5.42 7.36
N SER A 345 23.22 -5.14 8.42
CA SER A 345 24.68 -4.96 8.37
C SER A 345 25.33 -5.99 9.28
N PHE A 346 26.40 -6.60 8.79
CA PHE A 346 27.21 -7.52 9.59
C PHE A 346 28.68 -7.23 9.33
N THR A 347 29.43 -6.95 10.38
CA THR A 347 30.88 -6.78 10.30
C THR A 347 31.53 -7.93 11.07
N PRO A 348 32.17 -8.89 10.38
CA PRO A 348 32.91 -9.97 11.03
C PRO A 348 34.17 -9.44 11.71
N GLY A 349 34.65 -10.13 12.75
CA GLY A 349 35.88 -9.80 13.47
C GLY A 349 35.93 -10.45 14.85
N ILE A 350 37.02 -10.20 15.61
CA ILE A 350 37.17 -10.64 17.01
C ILE A 350 36.01 -10.12 17.86
N VAL A 351 35.51 -8.94 17.52
CA VAL A 351 34.28 -8.36 18.05
C VAL A 351 33.33 -8.17 16.88
N ALA A 352 32.52 -9.19 16.60
CA ALA A 352 31.51 -9.10 15.55
C ALA A 352 30.47 -8.02 15.90
N SER A 353 29.99 -7.29 14.89
CA SER A 353 28.87 -6.38 15.06
C SER A 353 27.76 -6.72 14.08
N GLN A 354 26.53 -6.70 14.59
CA GLN A 354 25.33 -6.88 13.80
C GLN A 354 24.39 -5.73 14.07
N SER A 355 23.83 -5.18 13.01
CA SER A 355 22.70 -4.26 13.13
C SER A 355 21.68 -4.53 12.04
N CYS A 356 20.41 -4.36 12.36
CA CYS A 356 19.38 -4.32 11.34
C CYS A 356 18.28 -3.35 11.71
N PHE A 357 17.72 -2.73 10.67
CA PHE A 357 16.56 -1.86 10.75
C PHE A 357 15.59 -2.33 9.70
N GLN A 358 14.50 -2.94 10.14
CA GLN A 358 13.52 -3.55 9.25
C GLN A 358 12.12 -3.07 9.63
N ASN A 359 11.34 -2.75 8.61
CA ASN A 359 9.93 -2.46 8.70
C ASN A 359 9.17 -3.55 7.95
N LEU A 360 8.16 -4.08 8.62
CA LEU A 360 7.27 -5.09 8.12
C LEU A 360 5.83 -4.55 8.23
N THR A 361 5.15 -4.47 7.10
CA THR A 361 3.71 -4.21 7.03
C THR A 361 3.01 -5.52 6.70
N LEU A 362 2.01 -5.88 7.51
CA LEU A 362 1.20 -7.09 7.33
C LEU A 362 -0.24 -6.69 7.04
N PHE A 363 -0.82 -7.28 6.01
CA PHE A 363 -2.25 -7.26 5.80
C PHE A 363 -2.76 -8.67 6.08
N ILE A 364 -3.58 -8.84 7.12
CA ILE A 364 -3.97 -10.15 7.62
C ILE A 364 -5.47 -10.36 7.44
N ALA A 365 -5.84 -11.52 6.94
CA ALA A 365 -7.20 -12.06 6.99
C ALA A 365 -7.18 -13.37 7.78
N GLN A 366 -8.04 -13.50 8.78
CA GLN A 366 -8.30 -14.75 9.51
C GLN A 366 -9.77 -15.09 9.42
N PHE A 367 -10.07 -16.38 9.22
CA PHE A 367 -11.43 -16.88 9.17
C PHE A 367 -11.49 -18.38 9.52
N PRO A 368 -12.66 -18.88 9.95
CA PRO A 368 -12.88 -20.31 10.14
C PRO A 368 -12.71 -21.09 8.82
N LYS A 369 -12.12 -22.29 8.89
CA LYS A 369 -11.86 -23.16 7.72
C LYS A 369 -13.15 -23.63 7.03
N ASP A 370 -14.20 -23.87 7.79
CA ASP A 370 -15.48 -24.39 7.28
C ASP A 370 -16.34 -23.33 6.56
N ASN A 371 -15.92 -22.06 6.63
CA ASN A 371 -16.58 -20.98 5.90
C ASN A 371 -16.06 -20.85 4.47
N THR A 372 -16.89 -20.32 3.57
CA THR A 372 -16.54 -20.03 2.18
C THR A 372 -15.34 -19.07 2.12
N PRO A 373 -14.12 -19.55 1.78
CA PRO A 373 -12.92 -18.72 1.82
C PRO A 373 -13.03 -17.51 0.88
N GLU A 374 -13.67 -17.72 -0.28
CA GLU A 374 -13.97 -16.67 -1.26
C GLU A 374 -14.70 -15.47 -0.65
N ARG A 375 -15.65 -15.70 0.27
CA ARG A 375 -16.41 -14.62 0.89
C ARG A 375 -15.55 -13.81 1.86
N HIS A 376 -14.76 -14.46 2.71
CA HIS A 376 -13.90 -13.78 3.69
C HIS A 376 -12.74 -13.06 3.01
N ILE A 377 -12.11 -13.70 2.03
CA ILE A 377 -11.08 -13.08 1.20
C ILE A 377 -11.68 -11.91 0.41
N GLY A 378 -12.90 -12.06 -0.11
CA GLY A 378 -13.57 -10.97 -0.81
C GLY A 378 -13.87 -9.77 0.07
N ILE A 379 -14.31 -10.01 1.33
CA ILE A 379 -14.46 -8.94 2.32
C ILE A 379 -13.11 -8.25 2.56
N PHE A 380 -12.04 -9.02 2.75
CA PHE A 380 -10.70 -8.48 2.98
C PHE A 380 -10.20 -7.61 1.82
N ILE A 381 -10.36 -8.09 0.58
CA ILE A 381 -10.05 -7.32 -0.63
C ILE A 381 -10.89 -6.04 -0.64
N GLY A 382 -12.20 -6.15 -0.43
CA GLY A 382 -13.09 -5.00 -0.41
C GLY A 382 -12.70 -3.97 0.65
N ILE A 383 -12.24 -4.41 1.83
CA ILE A 383 -11.76 -3.52 2.88
C ILE A 383 -10.52 -2.75 2.40
N HIS A 384 -9.53 -3.47 1.85
CA HIS A 384 -8.31 -2.86 1.34
C HIS A 384 -8.59 -1.87 0.19
N LYS A 385 -9.42 -2.28 -0.78
CA LYS A 385 -9.72 -1.50 -1.99
C LYS A 385 -10.63 -0.30 -1.77
N ASN A 386 -11.34 -0.25 -0.64
CA ASN A 386 -12.18 0.88 -0.25
C ASN A 386 -11.55 1.71 0.89
N THR A 387 -10.40 1.32 1.44
CA THR A 387 -9.67 2.13 2.44
C THR A 387 -9.11 3.38 1.76
N ARG A 388 -9.36 4.55 2.36
CA ARG A 388 -8.95 5.85 1.80
C ARG A 388 -8.09 6.60 2.78
N VAL A 389 -6.86 6.90 2.38
CA VAL A 389 -5.96 7.75 3.16
C VAL A 389 -6.17 9.20 2.76
N ASN A 390 -6.40 10.06 3.75
CA ASN A 390 -6.60 11.49 3.54
C ASN A 390 -5.31 12.12 2.98
N PRO A 391 -5.33 12.70 1.78
CA PRO A 391 -4.12 13.29 1.18
C PRO A 391 -3.54 14.42 2.02
N SER A 392 -4.39 15.21 2.70
CA SER A 392 -3.94 16.26 3.62
C SER A 392 -3.21 15.70 4.82
N TRP A 393 -3.61 14.52 5.32
CA TRP A 393 -2.90 13.85 6.40
C TRP A 393 -1.54 13.34 5.93
N SER A 394 -1.44 12.78 4.72
CA SER A 394 -0.16 12.35 4.16
C SER A 394 0.82 13.51 3.98
N LEU A 395 0.35 14.68 3.52
CA LEU A 395 1.15 15.90 3.45
C LEU A 395 1.57 16.39 4.83
N TYR A 396 0.67 16.34 5.81
CA TYR A 396 0.99 16.69 7.19
C TYR A 396 2.04 15.74 7.81
N ALA A 397 1.86 14.42 7.67
CA ALA A 397 2.82 13.42 8.13
C ALA A 397 4.19 13.60 7.46
N MET A 398 4.21 13.93 6.16
CA MET A 398 5.42 14.28 5.42
C MET A 398 6.10 15.55 5.99
N GLY A 399 5.32 16.59 6.27
CA GLY A 399 5.81 17.83 6.90
C GLY A 399 6.46 17.57 8.26
N ARG A 400 5.79 16.80 9.13
CA ARG A 400 6.32 16.39 10.45
C ARG A 400 7.58 15.56 10.32
N PHE A 401 7.61 14.62 9.38
CA PHE A 401 8.82 13.86 9.09
C PHE A 401 10.00 14.77 8.72
N ILE A 402 9.79 15.74 7.82
CA ILE A 402 10.84 16.66 7.37
C ILE A 402 11.36 17.47 8.56
N GLU A 403 10.46 18.07 9.34
CA GLU A 403 10.78 18.88 10.50
C GLU A 403 11.58 18.11 11.55
N GLU A 404 11.11 16.92 11.94
CA GLU A 404 11.79 16.09 12.93
C GLU A 404 13.14 15.60 12.43
N ASN A 405 13.27 15.28 11.14
CA ASN A 405 14.57 14.93 10.58
C ASN A 405 15.53 16.12 10.53
N MET A 406 15.05 17.33 10.23
CA MET A 406 15.88 18.52 10.30
C MET A 406 16.42 18.72 11.73
N ARG A 407 15.54 18.62 12.73
CA ARG A 407 15.89 18.70 14.15
C ARG A 407 16.90 17.62 14.55
N LEU A 408 16.65 16.36 14.20
CA LEU A 408 17.56 15.25 14.49
C LEU A 408 18.92 15.42 13.81
N ASN A 409 18.96 15.94 12.58
CA ASN A 409 20.21 16.18 11.87
C ASN A 409 21.00 17.34 12.49
N GLN A 410 20.34 18.38 12.97
CA GLN A 410 20.98 19.47 13.72
C GLN A 410 21.61 18.94 15.00
N MET A 411 20.83 18.20 15.81
CA MET A 411 21.31 17.57 17.05
C MET A 411 22.51 16.64 16.82
N VAL A 412 22.48 15.81 15.76
CA VAL A 412 23.63 14.93 15.43
C VAL A 412 24.85 15.74 15.00
N ARG A 413 24.67 16.84 14.25
CA ARG A 413 25.79 17.71 13.86
C ARG A 413 26.42 18.39 15.07
N GLU A 414 25.61 18.87 16.01
CA GLU A 414 26.06 19.47 17.26
C GLU A 414 26.85 18.47 18.10
N MET A 415 26.29 17.27 18.35
CA MET A 415 26.99 16.20 19.07
C MET A 415 28.31 15.79 18.40
N THR A 416 28.35 15.76 17.06
CA THR A 416 29.57 15.42 16.33
C THR A 416 30.63 16.51 16.49
N ARG A 417 30.22 17.79 16.43
CA ARG A 417 31.11 18.92 16.63
C ARG A 417 31.66 18.92 18.07
N GLU A 418 30.80 18.75 19.06
CA GLU A 418 31.21 18.67 20.48
C GLU A 418 32.17 17.51 20.72
N SER A 419 31.91 16.33 20.12
CA SER A 419 32.81 15.18 20.22
C SER A 419 34.17 15.46 19.55
N GLN A 420 34.20 16.14 18.39
CA GLN A 420 35.44 16.52 17.73
C GLN A 420 36.23 17.56 18.54
N GLU A 421 35.56 18.56 19.11
CA GLU A 421 36.16 19.57 19.99
C GLU A 421 36.72 18.93 21.25
N PHE A 422 35.97 18.02 21.90
CA PHE A 422 36.43 17.26 23.05
C PHE A 422 37.64 16.39 22.71
N ASN A 423 37.61 15.64 21.60
CA ASN A 423 38.73 14.80 21.18
C ASN A 423 39.97 15.65 20.84
N SER A 424 39.78 16.81 20.21
CA SER A 424 40.87 17.75 19.93
C SER A 424 41.46 18.33 21.22
N TRP A 425 40.61 18.71 22.17
CA TRP A 425 41.04 19.18 23.49
C TRP A 425 41.80 18.09 24.26
N MET A 426 41.24 16.89 24.37
CA MET A 426 41.89 15.74 25.00
C MET A 426 43.24 15.42 24.35
N SER A 427 43.29 15.40 23.01
CA SER A 427 44.55 15.18 22.29
C SER A 427 45.59 16.23 22.66
N LYS A 428 45.25 17.53 22.68
CA LYS A 428 46.18 18.60 23.07
C LYS A 428 46.63 18.46 24.52
N THR A 429 45.71 18.12 25.43
CA THR A 429 46.02 17.91 26.85
C THR A 429 46.99 16.74 27.04
N TRP A 430 46.76 15.62 26.35
CA TRP A 430 47.68 14.47 26.39
C TRP A 430 49.03 14.77 25.73
N THR A 431 49.06 15.50 24.61
CA THR A 431 50.31 15.91 23.95
C THR A 431 51.12 16.90 24.80
N ASN A 432 50.49 17.68 25.67
CA ASN A 432 51.19 18.59 26.59
C ASN A 432 51.66 17.90 27.90
N LEU A 433 51.15 16.71 28.20
CA LEU A 433 51.52 15.90 29.37
C LEU A 433 52.66 14.92 29.08
N LEU A 434 52.90 14.61 27.81
CA LEU A 434 54.04 13.84 27.29
C LEU A 434 55.16 14.79 26.88
#